data_AF-A0AAD5TUI7-F1
#
_entry.id   AF-A0AAD5TUI7-F1
#
_cell.length_a   1.000
_cell.length_b   1.000
_cell.length_c   1.000
_cell.angle_alpha   90.00
_cell.angle_beta   90.00
_cell.angle_gamma   90.00
#
_symmetry.space_group_name_H-M   'P 1'
#
loop_
_entity.id
_entity.type
_entity.pdbx_description
1 polymer ?
#
loop_
_entity_poly.entity_id
_entity_poly.type
_entity_poly.pdbx_seq_one_letter_code
_entity_poly.pdbx_strand_id
1 'polypeptide(L)'
;MIGMSKNLELIKEIKIRQGKISDYQNLAKTHVQSWNEVFHEIIPKNLHYTIEKREKYWKEEVFNNKEDNSVVTVATLIKDNVETIIGFCIFGYNREKEFTDYQHELQTIQILNDYTGLGLGKKLIR
;
A
#
# COMPACT_ATOMS: atom_id res chain seq x y z
N MET A 1 26.89 -11.47 8.57
CA MET A 1 26.22 -11.15 9.85
C MET A 1 25.84 -9.67 10.04
N ILE A 2 26.32 -8.73 9.21
CA ILE A 2 26.07 -7.27 9.40
C ILE A 2 24.65 -6.83 8.95
N GLY A 3 23.96 -7.60 8.09
CA GLY A 3 22.64 -7.23 7.57
C GLY A 3 21.46 -7.44 8.54
N MET A 4 21.53 -8.41 9.46
CA MET A 4 20.39 -8.73 10.34
C MET A 4 20.15 -7.64 11.40
N SER A 5 21.22 -7.04 11.96
CA SER A 5 21.08 -5.96 12.94
C SER A 5 20.49 -4.69 12.32
N LYS A 6 20.91 -4.34 11.09
CA LYS A 6 20.40 -3.19 10.35
C LYS A 6 18.91 -3.34 9.99
N ASN A 7 18.48 -4.54 9.62
CA ASN A 7 17.06 -4.82 9.35
C ASN A 7 16.21 -4.74 10.62
N LEU A 8 16.72 -5.19 11.77
CA LEU A 8 16.01 -5.10 13.05
C LEU A 8 15.83 -3.64 13.50
N GLU A 9 16.85 -2.80 13.35
CA GLU A 9 16.75 -1.36 13.61
C GLU A 9 15.72 -0.70 12.68
N LEU A 10 15.76 -0.99 11.37
CA LEU A 10 14.77 -0.49 10.41
C LEU A 10 13.34 -0.89 10.79
N ILE A 11 13.11 -2.15 11.18
CA ILE A 11 11.78 -2.66 11.53
C ILE A 11 11.20 -1.95 12.76
N LYS A 12 12.02 -1.50 13.72
CA LYS A 12 11.55 -0.77 14.91
C LYS A 12 10.96 0.60 14.55
N GLU A 13 11.50 1.23 13.51
CA GLU A 13 11.04 2.54 13.04
C GLU A 13 9.79 2.46 12.16
N ILE A 14 9.44 1.25 11.69
CA ILE A 14 8.25 1.04 10.86
C ILE A 14 7.00 0.90 11.73
N LYS A 15 6.01 1.74 11.46
CA LYS A 15 4.72 1.73 12.14
C LYS A 15 3.62 1.25 11.20
N ILE A 16 2.70 0.47 11.74
CA ILE A 16 1.46 0.12 11.04
C ILE A 16 0.35 1.00 11.62
N ARG A 17 -0.42 1.64 10.75
CA ARG A 17 -1.58 2.45 11.14
C ARG A 17 -2.65 2.40 10.07
N GLN A 18 -3.86 2.83 10.42
CA GLN A 18 -4.91 3.08 9.45
C GLN A 18 -4.49 4.22 8.50
N GLY A 19 -4.84 4.06 7.22
CA GLY A 19 -4.72 5.11 6.22
C GLY A 19 -5.75 6.21 6.45
N LYS A 20 -5.40 7.45 6.12
CA LYS A 20 -6.27 8.63 6.25
C LYS A 20 -6.24 9.44 4.97
N ILE A 21 -7.26 10.27 4.76
CA ILE A 21 -7.37 11.08 3.54
C ILE A 21 -6.12 11.90 3.24
N SER A 22 -5.43 12.44 4.24
CA SER A 22 -4.19 13.22 4.03
C SER A 22 -3.00 12.39 3.51
N ASP A 23 -3.11 11.06 3.48
CA ASP A 23 -2.11 10.17 2.93
C ASP A 23 -2.19 10.04 1.39
N TYR A 24 -3.27 10.54 0.75
CA TYR A 24 -3.59 10.24 -0.65
C TYR A 24 -2.44 10.46 -1.63
N GLN A 25 -1.63 11.50 -1.44
CA GLN A 25 -0.48 11.80 -2.30
C GLN A 25 0.66 10.81 -2.11
N ASN A 26 0.93 10.43 -0.86
CA ASN A 26 1.99 9.48 -0.54
C ASN A 26 1.58 8.08 -1.04
N LEU A 27 0.34 7.67 -0.76
CA LEU A 27 -0.26 6.45 -1.29
C LEU A 27 -0.24 6.37 -2.82
N ALA A 28 -0.54 7.47 -3.52
CA ALA A 28 -0.45 7.52 -4.97
C ALA A 28 0.97 7.27 -5.48
N LYS A 29 1.97 7.92 -4.87
CA LYS A 29 3.39 7.74 -5.20
C LYS A 29 3.85 6.31 -4.93
N THR A 30 3.56 5.79 -3.74
CA THR A 30 3.92 4.42 -3.34
C THR A 30 3.27 3.38 -4.25
N HIS A 31 2.01 3.59 -4.65
CA HIS A 31 1.31 2.71 -5.58
C HIS A 31 1.98 2.71 -6.95
N VAL A 32 2.18 3.90 -7.54
CA VAL A 32 2.83 4.01 -8.87
C VAL A 32 4.23 3.41 -8.84
N GLN A 33 5.00 3.68 -7.79
CA GLN A 33 6.36 3.18 -7.65
C GLN A 33 6.38 1.64 -7.53
N SER A 34 5.63 1.07 -6.58
CA SER A 34 5.56 -0.37 -6.37
C SER A 34 5.09 -1.12 -7.62
N TRP A 35 4.08 -0.57 -8.31
CA TRP A 35 3.58 -1.14 -9.57
C TRP A 35 4.65 -1.14 -10.67
N ASN A 36 5.35 -0.02 -10.85
CA ASN A 36 6.38 0.10 -11.88
C ASN A 36 7.58 -0.82 -11.57
N GLU A 37 8.00 -0.91 -10.31
CA GLU A 37 9.08 -1.83 -9.90
C GLU A 37 8.79 -3.28 -10.32
N VAL A 38 7.54 -3.74 -10.18
CA VAL A 38 7.14 -5.12 -10.49
C VAL A 38 6.80 -5.34 -11.96
N PHE A 39 6.10 -4.40 -12.60
CA PHE A 39 5.45 -4.64 -13.90
C PHE A 39 6.12 -3.93 -15.09
N HIS A 40 7.22 -3.20 -14.89
CA HIS A 40 7.84 -2.41 -15.97
C HIS A 40 8.26 -3.23 -17.20
N GLU A 41 8.61 -4.50 -17.04
CA GLU A 41 8.99 -5.38 -18.16
C GLU A 41 7.79 -6.16 -18.74
N ILE A 42 6.66 -6.19 -18.04
CA ILE A 42 5.50 -7.03 -18.39
C ILE A 42 4.40 -6.20 -19.05
N ILE A 43 4.16 -4.98 -18.54
CA ILE A 43 3.06 -4.12 -18.96
C ILE A 43 3.60 -2.96 -19.80
N PRO A 44 3.04 -2.69 -20.99
CA PRO A 44 3.40 -1.53 -21.81
C PRO A 44 3.34 -0.21 -21.03
N LYS A 45 4.38 0.63 -21.19
CA LYS A 45 4.55 1.88 -20.44
C LYS A 45 3.36 2.85 -20.55
N ASN A 46 2.68 2.87 -21.68
CA ASN A 46 1.50 3.71 -21.90
C ASN A 46 0.27 3.29 -21.06
N LEU A 47 0.29 2.08 -20.49
CA LEU A 47 -0.73 1.56 -19.59
C LEU A 47 -0.36 1.71 -18.11
N HIS A 48 0.83 2.23 -17.80
CA HIS A 48 1.25 2.46 -16.42
C HIS A 48 0.40 3.53 -15.75
N TYR A 49 0.26 3.42 -14.43
CA TYR A 49 -0.39 4.44 -13.64
C TYR A 49 0.41 5.75 -13.66
N THR A 50 -0.30 6.88 -13.68
CA THR A 50 0.29 8.20 -13.40
C THR A 50 -0.04 8.61 -11.97
N ILE A 51 0.82 9.44 -11.38
CA ILE A 51 0.62 9.94 -10.01
C ILE A 51 -0.71 10.69 -9.91
N GLU A 52 -1.02 11.56 -10.86
CA GLU A 52 -2.22 12.40 -10.85
C GLU A 52 -3.50 11.54 -10.88
N LYS A 53 -3.52 10.49 -11.72
CA LYS A 53 -4.64 9.55 -11.79
C LYS A 53 -4.81 8.75 -10.50
N ARG A 54 -3.71 8.46 -9.79
CA ARG A 54 -3.76 7.75 -8.50
C ARG A 54 -4.10 8.68 -7.34
N GLU A 55 -3.64 9.93 -7.34
CA GLU A 55 -4.05 10.93 -6.36
C GLU A 55 -5.57 11.14 -6.40
N LYS A 56 -6.15 11.29 -7.61
CA LYS A 56 -7.60 11.41 -7.76
C LYS A 56 -8.33 10.17 -7.24
N TYR A 57 -7.86 8.97 -7.59
CA TYR A 57 -8.48 7.73 -7.13
C TYR A 57 -8.44 7.58 -5.60
N TRP A 58 -7.28 7.76 -4.99
CA TRP A 58 -7.17 7.67 -3.53
C TRP A 58 -8.05 8.69 -2.83
N LYS A 59 -8.04 9.94 -3.31
CA LYS A 59 -8.82 11.01 -2.69
C LYS A 59 -10.32 10.81 -2.85
N GLU A 60 -10.77 10.60 -4.09
CA GLU A 60 -12.21 10.61 -4.41
C GLU A 60 -12.85 9.24 -4.22
N GLU A 61 -12.22 8.18 -4.71
CA GLU A 61 -12.84 6.85 -4.76
C GLU A 61 -12.63 6.04 -3.48
N VAL A 62 -11.49 6.24 -2.79
CA VAL A 62 -11.16 5.47 -1.58
C VAL A 62 -11.51 6.23 -0.30
N PHE A 63 -11.17 7.52 -0.20
CA PHE A 63 -11.35 8.27 1.04
C PHE A 63 -12.62 9.13 1.11
N ASN A 64 -13.09 9.68 -0.01
CA ASN A 64 -14.30 10.53 -0.03
C ASN A 64 -15.58 9.76 -0.37
N ASN A 65 -15.45 8.59 -0.99
CA ASN A 65 -16.61 7.78 -1.38
C ASN A 65 -17.24 7.12 -0.15
N LYS A 66 -18.44 7.58 0.22
CA LYS A 66 -19.17 7.05 1.40
C LYS A 66 -19.73 5.64 1.19
N GLU A 67 -19.86 5.22 -0.07
CA GLU A 67 -20.29 3.87 -0.42
C GLU A 67 -19.11 2.88 -0.41
N ASP A 68 -17.87 3.39 -0.45
CA ASP A 68 -16.69 2.56 -0.30
C ASP A 68 -16.52 2.17 1.17
N ASN A 69 -16.59 0.86 1.41
CA ASN A 69 -16.40 0.27 2.73
C ASN A 69 -14.99 -0.29 2.90
N SER A 70 -14.06 0.14 2.05
CA SER A 70 -12.69 -0.34 2.08
C SER A 70 -11.93 0.20 3.30
N VAL A 71 -11.13 -0.67 3.92
CA VAL A 71 -10.22 -0.33 5.01
C VAL A 71 -8.81 -0.30 4.45
N VAL A 72 -8.15 0.85 4.62
CA VAL A 72 -6.75 1.05 4.23
C VAL A 72 -5.86 0.90 5.46
N THR A 73 -4.88 0.01 5.37
CA THR A 73 -3.80 -0.13 6.37
C THR A 73 -2.48 0.24 5.71
N VAL A 74 -1.67 1.06 6.37
CA VAL A 74 -0.39 1.56 5.84
C VAL A 74 0.77 1.19 6.74
N ALA A 75 1.92 0.92 6.14
CA ALA A 75 3.21 0.83 6.79
C ALA A 75 3.96 2.14 6.54
N THR A 76 4.35 2.82 7.62
CA THR A 76 5.04 4.11 7.54
C THR A 76 6.42 4.03 8.16
N LEU A 77 7.34 4.81 7.59
CA LEU A 77 8.68 5.02 8.11
C LEU A 77 8.88 6.52 8.31
N ILE A 78 9.39 6.90 9.48
CA ILE A 78 9.77 8.29 9.75
C ILE A 78 11.28 8.41 9.54
N LYS A 79 11.68 9.32 8.64
CA LYS A 79 13.08 9.67 8.42
C LYS A 79 13.19 11.19 8.31
N ASP A 80 14.13 11.78 9.03
CA ASP A 80 14.36 13.23 9.02
C ASP A 80 13.08 14.05 9.32
N ASN A 81 12.26 13.57 10.28
CA ASN A 81 10.95 14.10 10.64
C ASN A 81 9.88 14.06 9.54
N VAL A 82 10.10 13.29 8.47
CA VAL A 82 9.14 13.07 7.39
C VAL A 82 8.60 11.65 7.45
N GLU A 83 7.28 11.51 7.59
CA GLU A 83 6.59 10.23 7.49
C GLU A 83 6.39 9.87 6.01
N THR A 84 6.86 8.69 5.61
CA THR A 84 6.69 8.13 4.26
C THR A 84 5.92 6.82 4.34
N ILE A 85 4.99 6.58 3.40
CA ILE A 85 4.30 5.30 3.28
C ILE A 85 5.15 4.38 2.42
N ILE A 86 5.64 3.31 3.03
CA ILE A 86 6.53 2.33 2.37
C ILE A 86 5.78 1.05 1.94
N GLY A 87 4.51 0.95 2.30
CA GLY A 87 3.62 -0.10 1.86
C GLY A 87 2.20 0.10 2.40
N PHE A 88 1.23 -0.57 1.80
CA PHE A 88 -0.16 -0.50 2.21
C PHE A 88 -0.91 -1.76 1.78
N CYS A 89 -2.08 -1.98 2.38
CA CYS A 89 -3.07 -2.89 1.86
C CYS A 89 -4.48 -2.30 1.95
N ILE A 90 -5.36 -2.80 1.09
CA ILE A 90 -6.77 -2.44 1.04
C ILE A 90 -7.58 -3.71 1.27
N PHE A 91 -8.40 -3.68 2.30
CA PHE A 91 -9.44 -4.67 2.53
C PHE A 91 -10.77 -4.09 2.09
N GLY A 92 -11.66 -4.91 1.53
CA GLY A 92 -13.02 -4.48 1.23
C GLY A 92 -13.97 -5.67 1.20
N TYR A 93 -15.23 -5.42 0.85
CA TYR A 93 -16.15 -6.52 0.56
C TYR A 93 -15.68 -7.34 -0.63
N ASN A 94 -16.04 -8.62 -0.62
CA ASN A 94 -15.82 -9.49 -1.76
C ASN A 94 -16.53 -8.92 -3.00
N ARG A 95 -15.76 -8.70 -4.06
CA ARG A 95 -16.26 -8.18 -5.34
C ARG A 95 -16.84 -9.28 -6.25
N GLU A 96 -16.45 -10.52 -6.01
CA GLU A 96 -16.85 -11.72 -6.75
C GLU A 96 -18.03 -12.43 -6.09
N LYS A 97 -19.21 -12.21 -6.65
CA LYS A 97 -20.49 -12.69 -6.10
C LYS A 97 -20.65 -14.20 -6.14
N GLU A 98 -19.85 -14.90 -6.94
CA GLU A 98 -19.88 -16.36 -7.05
C GLU A 98 -19.27 -17.04 -5.81
N PHE A 99 -18.36 -16.36 -5.10
CA PHE A 99 -17.71 -16.89 -3.91
C PHE A 99 -18.44 -16.47 -2.63
N THR A 100 -19.65 -17.01 -2.44
CA THR A 100 -20.57 -16.60 -1.36
C THR A 100 -20.05 -16.91 0.06
N ASP A 101 -19.10 -17.83 0.20
CA ASP A 101 -18.51 -18.19 1.50
C ASP A 101 -17.50 -17.16 2.02
N TYR A 102 -17.10 -16.18 1.20
CA TYR A 102 -16.13 -15.14 1.57
C TYR A 102 -16.78 -13.77 1.55
N GLN A 103 -16.92 -13.14 2.72
CA GLN A 103 -17.55 -11.82 2.83
C GLN A 103 -16.60 -10.66 2.47
N HIS A 104 -15.29 -10.86 2.65
CA HIS A 104 -14.28 -9.81 2.48
C HIS A 104 -13.13 -10.29 1.61
N GLU A 105 -12.41 -9.33 1.04
CA GLU A 105 -11.28 -9.54 0.15
C GLU A 105 -10.11 -8.64 0.54
N LEU A 106 -8.89 -9.18 0.48
CA LEU A 106 -7.68 -8.38 0.39
C LEU A 106 -7.51 -7.91 -1.06
N GLN A 107 -8.05 -6.74 -1.37
CA GLN A 107 -8.13 -6.22 -2.73
C GLN A 107 -6.76 -5.82 -3.30
N THR A 108 -5.85 -5.38 -2.45
CA THR A 108 -4.48 -5.00 -2.84
C THR A 108 -3.56 -5.08 -1.64
N ILE A 109 -2.32 -5.52 -1.90
CA ILE A 109 -1.18 -5.35 -1.00
C ILE A 109 0.03 -4.95 -1.83
N GLN A 110 0.62 -3.80 -1.51
CA GLN A 110 1.78 -3.26 -2.22
C GLN A 110 2.80 -2.76 -1.22
N ILE A 111 4.08 -3.10 -1.44
CA ILE A 111 5.21 -2.74 -0.60
C ILE A 111 6.33 -2.34 -1.55
N LEU A 112 7.01 -1.24 -1.26
CA LEU A 112 8.19 -0.83 -2.03
C LEU A 112 9.26 -1.92 -1.95
N ASN A 113 9.94 -2.21 -3.06
CA ASN A 113 10.82 -3.38 -3.18
C ASN A 113 11.90 -3.43 -2.08
N ASP A 114 12.47 -2.26 -1.73
CA ASP A 114 13.49 -2.10 -0.67
C ASP A 114 13.03 -2.54 0.73
N TYR A 115 11.72 -2.68 0.95
CA TYR A 115 11.12 -3.04 2.24
C TYR A 115 10.45 -4.42 2.22
N THR A 116 10.64 -5.18 1.13
CA THR A 116 10.21 -6.58 1.03
C THR A 116 11.13 -7.50 1.85
N GLY A 117 10.69 -8.73 2.14
CA GLY A 117 11.46 -9.67 2.96
C GLY A 117 11.55 -9.34 4.46
N LEU A 118 11.06 -8.18 4.89
CA LEU A 118 11.06 -7.73 6.30
C LEU A 118 9.82 -8.21 7.11
N GLY A 119 8.95 -9.02 6.50
CA GLY A 119 7.71 -9.48 7.13
C GLY A 119 6.61 -8.42 7.20
N LEU A 120 6.75 -7.28 6.50
CA LEU A 120 5.73 -6.21 6.48
C LEU A 120 4.39 -6.67 5.93
N GLY A 121 4.37 -7.57 4.94
CA GLY A 121 3.10 -8.07 4.41
C GLY A 121 2.26 -8.77 5.48
N LYS A 122 2.90 -9.54 6.37
CA LYS A 122 2.22 -10.17 7.52
C LYS A 122 1.72 -9.16 8.54
N LYS A 123 2.40 -8.01 8.67
CA LYS A 123 2.02 -6.94 9.60
C LYS A 123 0.88 -6.09 9.04
N LEU A 124 0.85 -5.86 7.72
CA LEU A 124 -0.20 -5.10 7.05
C LEU A 124 -1.55 -5.82 7.08
N ILE A 125 -1.55 -7.15 6.96
CA ILE A 125 -2.78 -7.93 6.87
C ILE A 125 -3.39 -8.36 8.21
N ARG A 126 -2.80 -7.94 9.33
CA ARG A 126 -3.19 -8.32 10.69
C ARG A 126 -4.08 -7.26 11.31
#